data_AF-A0A2P5KVD7-F1
#
_entry.id   AF-A0A2P5KVD7-F1
#
_cell.length_a   1.000
_cell.length_b   1.000
_cell.length_c   1.000
_cell.angle_alpha   90.00
_cell.angle_beta   90.00
_cell.angle_gamma   90.00
#
_symmetry.space_group_name_H-M   'P 1'
#
loop_
_entity.id
_entity.type
_entity.pdbx_description
1 polymer ?
#
loop_
_entity_poly.entity_id
_entity_poly.type
_entity_poly.pdbx_seq_one_letter_code
_entity_poly.pdbx_strand_id
1 'polypeptide(L)'
;MALSSTAALSPADANWLTKIVRESGEASSKGTKPRLGALGDAALYIKALPDGAAGSDLAFAAHAGSEGHWTFVNKNGDVFTAGTPDEMKRVTSALAPEATAGAESKLALYLSDQTVFQQRSSLKDLPKGARLSVVIGNDGYPLVRRNDGRKDGLQDTVFAELRSNLMVSMHDERLFREAIWQLSRPLSTSYLRVLALEAGGPDRLAAVPRFDPATKGALVDRIDPNSLGAALSGIRGQTAVLTARVEAGQLRFVYGTSERSLPLAEIERAAAGTDVNLVILQSSSPRQPGGRNWLWQTVTVDGLDNAMKRATFADFLNALGASRGGRFSVDVVRSAAGRTVLRALPVSADARPIGGQLEDWAAEFASAITGNVLTSAVEFTGNSEERQSELDHRVLPGIPSAIQMTYLAGLFAGILGLGVVRDWWRRLWPAEIRKDYSGAFGYHAARAAKLLAFGLLFLPLAGVPGFAKTVMQQLWRAITWPNYAMRWIVERFVHSRNHASG
;
A
#
# COMPACT_ATOMS: atom_id res chain seq x y z
N MET A 1 -31.12 -38.93 -36.77
CA MET A 1 -31.74 -38.10 -35.72
C MET A 1 -31.05 -38.37 -34.40
N ALA A 2 -30.10 -37.50 -34.01
CA ALA A 2 -29.71 -37.22 -32.63
C ALA A 2 -28.88 -35.93 -32.68
N LEU A 3 -29.45 -34.85 -32.16
CA LEU A 3 -28.88 -33.51 -32.11
C LEU A 3 -27.98 -33.36 -30.87
N SER A 4 -26.80 -32.79 -31.12
CA SER A 4 -26.12 -31.71 -30.37
C SER A 4 -26.13 -31.69 -28.84
N SER A 5 -24.92 -31.64 -28.26
CA SER A 5 -24.49 -30.52 -27.39
C SER A 5 -23.03 -30.70 -26.94
N THR A 6 -22.08 -30.27 -27.76
CA THR A 6 -20.74 -29.92 -27.29
C THR A 6 -20.82 -28.57 -26.59
N ALA A 7 -20.81 -28.58 -25.26
CA ALA A 7 -20.65 -27.37 -24.47
C ALA A 7 -19.24 -26.81 -24.73
N ALA A 8 -19.17 -25.66 -25.40
CA ALA A 8 -17.97 -24.84 -25.44
C ALA A 8 -17.71 -24.31 -24.02
N LEU A 9 -16.61 -24.76 -23.41
CA LEU A 9 -16.07 -24.14 -22.20
C LEU A 9 -15.67 -22.72 -22.55
N SER A 10 -16.30 -21.74 -21.91
CA SER A 10 -15.86 -20.34 -21.94
C SER A 10 -14.51 -20.23 -21.23
N PRO A 11 -13.60 -19.34 -21.68
CA PRO A 11 -12.30 -19.17 -21.06
C PRO A 11 -12.46 -18.44 -19.72
N ALA A 12 -12.59 -19.19 -18.64
CA ALA A 12 -12.44 -18.69 -17.29
C ALA A 12 -10.95 -18.52 -16.96
N ASP A 13 -10.46 -17.31 -17.18
CA ASP A 13 -9.44 -16.58 -16.43
C ASP A 13 -8.17 -17.34 -15.99
N ALA A 14 -7.23 -17.44 -16.93
CA ALA A 14 -5.80 -17.60 -16.66
C ALA A 14 -5.17 -16.33 -16.03
N ASN A 15 -5.80 -15.76 -15.01
CA ASN A 15 -5.38 -14.51 -14.35
C ASN A 15 -4.15 -14.67 -13.44
N TRP A 16 -3.72 -15.90 -13.17
CA TRP A 16 -2.55 -16.17 -12.31
C TRP A 16 -1.22 -16.08 -13.08
N LEU A 17 -1.21 -16.44 -14.37
CA LEU A 17 -0.03 -16.32 -15.23
C LEU A 17 0.27 -14.86 -15.61
N THR A 18 -0.77 -14.06 -15.84
CA THR A 18 -0.64 -12.61 -16.04
C THR A 18 -0.10 -11.89 -14.80
N LYS A 19 -0.41 -12.38 -13.58
CA LYS A 19 0.15 -11.84 -12.33
C LYS A 19 1.65 -12.13 -12.19
N ILE A 20 2.10 -13.34 -12.51
CA ILE A 20 3.53 -13.70 -12.49
C ILE A 20 4.32 -12.88 -13.51
N VAL A 21 3.77 -12.65 -14.71
CA VAL A 21 4.40 -11.82 -15.74
C VAL A 21 4.45 -10.34 -15.30
N ARG A 22 3.42 -9.83 -14.62
CA ARG A 22 3.40 -8.46 -14.11
C ARG A 22 4.42 -8.22 -12.98
N GLU A 23 4.55 -9.16 -12.04
CA GLU A 23 5.56 -9.09 -10.97
C GLU A 23 7.00 -9.23 -11.51
N SER A 24 7.20 -10.03 -12.57
CA SER A 24 8.50 -10.12 -13.24
C SER A 24 8.86 -8.84 -14.02
N GLY A 25 7.86 -8.08 -14.48
CA GLY A 25 8.03 -6.78 -15.13
C GLY A 25 8.46 -5.67 -14.16
N GLU A 26 7.92 -5.67 -12.93
CA GLU A 26 8.31 -4.72 -11.89
C GLU A 26 9.75 -4.95 -11.41
N ALA A 27 10.21 -6.21 -11.33
CA ALA A 27 11.60 -6.56 -11.02
C ALA A 27 12.62 -6.12 -12.10
N SER A 28 12.16 -5.85 -13.33
CA SER A 28 13.01 -5.45 -14.47
C SER A 28 13.15 -3.93 -14.66
N SER A 29 12.52 -3.10 -13.81
CA SER A 29 12.57 -1.63 -13.90
C SER A 29 13.84 -0.98 -13.33
N LYS A 30 14.91 -1.76 -13.08
CA LYS A 30 16.24 -1.23 -12.75
C LYS A 30 16.89 -0.59 -13.98
N GLY A 31 16.28 0.47 -14.49
CA GLY A 31 16.97 1.46 -15.30
C GLY A 31 18.17 1.97 -14.52
N THR A 32 19.29 2.12 -15.21
CA THR A 32 20.58 2.58 -14.67
C THR A 32 20.35 3.88 -13.90
N LYS A 33 20.23 3.79 -12.56
CA LYS A 33 20.10 4.99 -11.72
C LYS A 33 21.31 5.88 -12.00
N PRO A 34 21.13 7.16 -12.37
CA PRO A 34 22.25 8.07 -12.44
C PRO A 34 22.96 8.07 -11.07
N ARG A 35 24.29 8.16 -11.07
CA ARG A 35 25.17 8.12 -9.88
C ARG A 35 24.99 9.35 -8.94
N LEU A 36 23.77 9.85 -8.78
CA LEU A 36 23.41 11.07 -8.07
C LEU A 36 22.91 10.80 -6.64
N GLY A 37 23.06 9.59 -6.12
CA GLY A 37 22.66 9.23 -4.75
C GLY A 37 21.19 9.54 -4.48
N ALA A 38 20.92 10.25 -3.38
CA ALA A 38 19.58 10.66 -2.94
C ALA A 38 18.87 11.63 -3.91
N LEU A 39 19.60 12.25 -4.83
CA LEU A 39 19.07 13.19 -5.82
C LEU A 39 18.63 12.48 -7.11
N GLY A 40 19.00 11.20 -7.28
CA GLY A 40 18.76 10.46 -8.52
C GLY A 40 17.29 10.38 -8.93
N ASP A 41 16.39 10.08 -7.99
CA ASP A 41 14.98 9.91 -8.27
C ASP A 41 14.32 11.27 -8.65
N ALA A 42 14.69 12.35 -7.95
CA ALA A 42 14.23 13.71 -8.30
C ALA A 42 14.77 14.20 -9.65
N ALA A 43 16.04 13.90 -9.97
CA ALA A 43 16.64 14.24 -11.25
C ALA A 43 15.99 13.47 -12.42
N LEU A 44 15.66 12.20 -12.22
CA LEU A 44 14.91 11.40 -13.19
C LEU A 44 13.49 11.95 -13.39
N TYR A 45 12.83 12.35 -12.30
CA TYR A 45 11.49 12.93 -12.36
C TYR A 45 11.45 14.22 -13.19
N ILE A 46 12.35 15.18 -12.93
CA ILE A 46 12.37 16.44 -13.69
C ILE A 46 12.67 16.22 -15.17
N LYS A 47 13.51 15.24 -15.50
CA LYS A 47 13.86 14.89 -16.87
C LYS A 47 12.67 14.31 -17.64
N ALA A 48 11.75 13.63 -16.93
CA ALA A 48 10.53 13.07 -17.51
C ALA A 48 9.39 14.10 -17.64
N LEU A 49 9.54 15.31 -17.10
CA LEU A 49 8.49 16.34 -17.18
C LEU A 49 8.30 16.82 -18.62
N PRO A 50 7.06 16.88 -19.14
CA PRO A 50 6.79 17.40 -20.48
C PRO A 50 7.21 18.88 -20.58
N ASP A 51 7.75 19.24 -21.74
CA ASP A 51 8.15 20.62 -22.03
C ASP A 51 6.91 21.51 -22.14
N GLY A 52 6.98 22.72 -21.55
CA GLY A 52 5.87 23.67 -21.52
C GLY A 52 4.82 23.42 -20.43
N ALA A 53 4.98 22.41 -19.56
CA ALA A 53 4.19 22.34 -18.32
C ALA A 53 4.49 23.56 -17.43
N ALA A 54 3.49 24.08 -16.70
CA ALA A 54 3.63 25.30 -15.93
C ALA A 54 4.75 25.21 -14.87
N GLY A 55 5.88 25.87 -15.12
CA GLY A 55 7.09 25.82 -14.26
C GLY A 55 8.15 24.80 -14.68
N SER A 56 7.97 24.11 -15.82
CA SER A 56 8.92 23.11 -16.33
C SER A 56 10.23 23.69 -16.89
N ASP A 57 10.21 24.96 -17.31
CA ASP A 57 11.40 25.65 -17.85
C ASP A 57 12.42 26.00 -16.75
N LEU A 58 11.97 26.05 -15.49
CA LEU A 58 12.79 26.33 -14.30
C LEU A 58 12.58 25.27 -13.22
N ALA A 59 12.61 24.01 -13.64
CA ALA A 59 12.52 22.86 -12.77
C ALA A 59 13.91 22.36 -12.37
N PHE A 60 14.24 22.42 -11.08
CA PHE A 60 15.47 21.85 -10.54
C PHE A 60 15.18 20.76 -9.52
N ALA A 61 15.94 19.69 -9.57
CA ALA A 61 15.99 18.70 -8.50
C ALA A 61 16.93 19.24 -7.42
N ALA A 62 16.53 19.13 -6.16
CA ALA A 62 17.25 19.72 -5.04
C ALA A 62 17.38 18.74 -3.86
N HIS A 63 18.56 18.71 -3.26
CA HIS A 63 18.87 17.90 -2.09
C HIS A 63 19.71 18.70 -1.11
N ALA A 64 19.26 18.75 0.14
CA ALA A 64 20.10 19.19 1.24
C ALA A 64 20.96 18.01 1.73
N GLY A 65 22.28 18.20 1.78
CA GLY A 65 23.23 17.25 2.35
C GLY A 65 23.37 17.42 3.85
N SER A 66 23.80 16.37 4.56
CA SER A 66 23.92 16.38 6.03
C SER A 66 24.90 17.43 6.56
N GLU A 67 25.80 17.92 5.72
CA GLU A 67 26.77 18.96 6.04
C GLU A 67 26.22 20.40 5.85
N GLY A 68 24.95 20.54 5.46
CA GLY A 68 24.27 21.84 5.30
C GLY A 68 24.41 22.49 3.91
N HIS A 69 25.07 21.83 2.96
CA HIS A 69 25.12 22.28 1.57
C HIS A 69 23.88 21.79 0.79
N TRP A 70 23.44 22.60 -0.16
CA TRP A 70 22.40 22.25 -1.11
C TRP A 70 23.01 21.85 -2.45
N THR A 71 22.55 20.74 -3.01
CA THR A 71 22.90 20.33 -4.37
C THR A 71 21.67 20.44 -5.25
N PHE A 72 21.84 21.05 -6.42
CA PHE A 72 20.82 21.28 -7.43
C PHE A 72 21.21 20.61 -8.74
N VAL A 73 20.23 20.06 -9.45
CA VAL A 73 20.41 19.46 -10.77
C VAL A 73 19.32 19.96 -11.71
N ASN A 74 19.69 20.42 -12.91
CA ASN A 74 18.72 20.83 -13.94
C ASN A 74 18.29 19.64 -14.82
N LYS A 75 17.35 19.88 -15.74
CA LYS A 75 16.88 18.87 -16.71
C LYS A 75 18.00 18.26 -17.56
N ASN A 76 19.06 19.01 -17.84
CA ASN A 76 20.21 18.59 -18.64
C ASN A 76 21.19 17.70 -17.86
N GLY A 77 21.09 17.69 -16.52
CA GLY A 77 21.99 16.97 -15.63
C GLY A 77 23.16 17.81 -15.12
N ASP A 78 23.18 19.11 -15.38
CA ASP A 78 24.17 20.03 -14.81
C ASP A 78 23.95 20.16 -13.31
N VAL A 79 25.04 20.13 -12.55
CA VAL A 79 25.02 20.10 -11.08
C VAL A 79 25.59 21.39 -10.53
N PHE A 80 24.92 21.97 -9.53
CA PHE A 80 25.41 23.13 -8.78
C PHE A 80 25.27 22.89 -7.28
N THR A 81 26.32 23.15 -6.52
CA THR A 81 26.32 23.01 -5.06
C THR A 81 26.45 24.39 -4.41
N ALA A 82 25.55 24.70 -3.48
CA ALA A 82 25.53 25.94 -2.72
C ALA A 82 25.67 25.63 -1.22
N GLY A 83 26.73 26.13 -0.58
CA GLY A 83 26.93 26.06 0.86
C GLY A 83 26.51 27.34 1.60
N THR A 84 26.30 28.45 0.88
CA THR A 84 25.98 29.76 1.47
C THR A 84 24.72 30.40 0.87
N PRO A 85 24.04 31.32 1.60
CA PRO A 85 22.90 32.06 1.07
C PRO A 85 23.20 32.87 -0.21
N ASP A 86 24.43 33.32 -0.39
CA ASP A 86 24.84 34.05 -1.61
C ASP A 86 25.14 33.12 -2.78
N GLU A 87 25.54 31.86 -2.55
CA GLU A 87 25.57 30.82 -3.58
C GLU A 87 24.16 30.37 -3.96
N MET A 88 23.24 30.31 -3.01
CA MET A 88 21.83 29.98 -3.26
C MET A 88 21.17 30.95 -4.25
N LYS A 89 21.50 32.25 -4.18
CA LYS A 89 21.02 33.25 -5.16
C LYS A 89 21.58 33.03 -6.57
N ARG A 90 22.72 32.35 -6.69
CA ARG A 90 23.40 32.08 -7.97
C ARG A 90 22.96 30.78 -8.64
N VAL A 91 22.17 29.94 -7.96
CA VAL A 91 21.69 28.65 -8.49
C VAL A 91 20.97 28.83 -9.82
N THR A 92 20.03 29.77 -9.89
CA THR A 92 19.22 29.99 -11.10
C THR A 92 20.07 30.48 -12.27
N SER A 93 20.98 31.43 -12.06
CA SER A 93 21.84 31.95 -13.13
C SER A 93 22.90 30.94 -13.58
N ALA A 94 23.34 30.04 -12.69
CA ALA A 94 24.29 28.98 -13.03
C ALA A 94 23.64 27.82 -13.80
N LEU A 95 22.44 27.39 -13.39
CA LEU A 95 21.77 26.21 -13.97
C LEU A 95 20.79 26.52 -15.10
N ALA A 96 20.36 27.77 -15.23
CA ALA A 96 19.45 28.25 -16.28
C ALA A 96 19.84 29.68 -16.74
N PRO A 97 21.00 29.86 -17.40
CA PRO A 97 21.49 31.18 -17.82
C PRO A 97 20.58 31.85 -18.86
N GLU A 98 19.77 31.09 -19.59
CA GLU A 98 18.82 31.59 -20.60
C GLU A 98 17.49 32.09 -19.99
N ALA A 99 17.28 31.91 -18.68
CA ALA A 99 16.07 32.33 -18.01
C ALA A 99 15.97 33.87 -17.93
N THR A 100 14.79 34.40 -18.24
CA THR A 100 14.54 35.85 -18.26
C THR A 100 14.62 36.45 -16.85
N ALA A 101 15.14 37.68 -16.71
CA ALA A 101 15.20 38.39 -15.42
C ALA A 101 13.80 38.48 -14.76
N GLY A 102 13.66 38.02 -13.51
CA GLY A 102 12.37 37.90 -12.79
C GLY A 102 11.79 36.48 -12.71
N ALA A 103 12.45 35.50 -13.34
CA ALA A 103 12.14 34.07 -13.33
C ALA A 103 12.13 33.39 -11.95
N GLU A 104 12.75 33.97 -10.92
CA GLU A 104 12.85 33.37 -9.58
C GLU A 104 11.48 33.07 -8.94
N SER A 105 10.45 33.85 -9.28
CA SER A 105 9.07 33.64 -8.83
C SER A 105 8.37 32.44 -9.50
N LYS A 106 8.98 31.86 -10.54
CA LYS A 106 8.49 30.68 -11.29
C LYS A 106 9.34 29.44 -11.04
N LEU A 107 10.34 29.52 -10.17
CA LEU A 107 11.23 28.42 -9.83
C LEU A 107 10.44 27.25 -9.22
N ALA A 108 10.59 26.06 -9.80
CA ALA A 108 10.04 24.81 -9.27
C ALA A 108 11.18 23.93 -8.73
N LEU A 109 11.15 23.65 -7.44
CA LEU A 109 12.13 22.81 -6.76
C LEU A 109 11.52 21.46 -6.41
N TYR A 110 12.13 20.40 -6.95
CA TYR A 110 11.77 19.01 -6.72
C TYR A 110 12.75 18.41 -5.71
N LEU A 111 12.30 18.33 -4.46
CA LEU A 111 13.10 17.91 -3.32
C LEU A 111 13.17 16.39 -3.24
N SER A 112 14.34 15.86 -2.88
CA SER A 112 14.47 14.46 -2.47
C SER A 112 13.67 14.17 -1.19
N ASP A 113 13.23 12.94 -1.01
CA ASP A 113 12.55 12.46 0.19
C ASP A 113 13.38 12.73 1.47
N GLN A 114 14.68 12.43 1.45
CA GLN A 114 15.59 12.65 2.57
C GLN A 114 15.61 14.11 3.03
N THR A 115 15.55 15.07 2.10
CA THR A 115 15.51 16.49 2.45
C THR A 115 14.26 16.84 3.25
N VAL A 116 13.10 16.31 2.87
CA VAL A 116 11.81 16.65 3.50
C VAL A 116 11.60 15.94 4.84
N PHE A 117 12.10 14.71 4.97
CA PHE A 117 11.92 13.88 6.17
C PHE A 117 13.08 14.00 7.17
N GLN A 118 14.33 14.15 6.72
CA GLN A 118 15.51 14.16 7.61
C GLN A 118 16.08 15.57 7.82
N GLN A 119 15.96 16.46 6.82
CA GLN A 119 16.59 17.79 6.84
C GLN A 119 15.57 18.93 6.70
N ARG A 120 14.43 18.79 7.38
CA ARG A 120 13.32 19.75 7.31
C ARG A 120 13.72 21.19 7.69
N SER A 121 14.66 21.34 8.61
CA SER A 121 15.15 22.65 9.04
C SER A 121 15.81 23.44 7.90
N SER A 122 16.40 22.76 6.91
CA SER A 122 17.05 23.39 5.76
C SER A 122 16.04 24.02 4.80
N LEU A 123 14.75 23.63 4.85
CA LEU A 123 13.70 24.19 3.98
C LEU A 123 13.49 25.70 4.18
N LYS A 124 13.98 26.28 5.29
CA LYS A 124 13.96 27.73 5.53
C LYS A 124 14.93 28.50 4.65
N ASP A 125 15.96 27.83 4.13
CA ASP A 125 17.03 28.42 3.33
C ASP A 125 16.63 28.54 1.84
N LEU A 126 15.54 27.88 1.45
CA LEU A 126 15.00 27.92 0.09
C LEU A 126 14.30 29.26 -0.21
N PRO A 127 14.29 29.71 -1.48
CA PRO A 127 13.62 30.93 -1.88
C PRO A 127 12.11 30.88 -1.55
N LYS A 128 11.60 31.90 -0.86
CA LYS A 128 10.19 31.95 -0.38
C LYS A 128 9.14 31.91 -1.51
N GLY A 129 9.50 32.30 -2.73
CA GLY A 129 8.62 32.28 -3.90
C GLY A 129 8.71 31.00 -4.73
N ALA A 130 9.59 30.06 -4.39
CA ALA A 130 9.75 28.83 -5.14
C ALA A 130 8.57 27.88 -4.89
N ARG A 131 8.08 27.25 -5.96
CA ARG A 131 7.13 26.14 -5.85
C ARG A 131 7.90 24.91 -5.41
N LEU A 132 7.59 24.42 -4.21
CA LEU A 132 8.23 23.24 -3.67
C LEU A 132 7.40 22.01 -4.00
N SER A 133 8.07 20.92 -4.39
CA SER A 133 7.48 19.59 -4.55
C SER A 133 8.44 18.58 -3.95
N VAL A 134 7.93 17.47 -3.43
CA VAL A 134 8.74 16.32 -3.01
C VAL A 134 8.61 15.23 -4.05
N VAL A 135 9.71 14.55 -4.37
CA VAL A 135 9.69 13.37 -5.23
C VAL A 135 9.87 12.14 -4.37
N ILE A 136 8.93 11.21 -4.47
CA ILE A 136 8.96 9.93 -3.75
C ILE A 136 8.71 8.82 -4.76
N GLY A 137 9.74 7.99 -4.98
CA GLY A 137 9.71 7.02 -6.08
C GLY A 137 9.66 7.73 -7.43
N ASN A 138 8.59 7.50 -8.18
CA ASN A 138 8.39 8.09 -9.52
C ASN A 138 7.38 9.24 -9.53
N ASP A 139 6.84 9.61 -8.36
CA ASP A 139 5.76 10.59 -8.25
C ASP A 139 6.26 11.87 -7.56
N GLY A 140 5.79 13.02 -8.06
CA GLY A 140 6.05 14.34 -7.49
C GLY A 140 4.80 14.92 -6.84
N TYR A 141 4.90 15.31 -5.58
CA TYR A 141 3.79 15.91 -4.83
C TYR A 141 4.11 17.36 -4.45
N PRO A 142 3.25 18.33 -4.80
CA PRO A 142 3.42 19.72 -4.35
C PRO A 142 3.46 19.81 -2.82
N LEU A 143 4.36 20.62 -2.28
CA LEU A 143 4.49 20.83 -0.85
C LEU A 143 3.79 22.11 -0.42
N VAL A 144 3.01 22.00 0.65
CA VAL A 144 2.38 23.13 1.32
C VAL A 144 2.97 23.23 2.72
N ARG A 145 3.59 24.37 3.03
CA ARG A 145 4.07 24.70 4.37
C ARG A 145 2.98 25.44 5.12
N ARG A 146 2.64 24.99 6.32
CA ARG A 146 1.76 25.71 7.23
C ARG A 146 2.49 26.05 8.52
N ASN A 147 2.31 27.30 8.96
CA ASN A 147 2.71 27.72 10.28
C ASN A 147 1.53 27.46 11.22
N ASP A 148 1.54 26.35 11.95
CA ASP A 148 0.43 25.97 12.84
C ASP A 148 0.33 26.83 14.12
N GLY A 149 1.02 27.97 14.20
CA GLY A 149 0.89 28.93 15.30
C GLY A 149 1.27 28.41 16.69
N ARG A 150 1.72 27.15 16.81
CA ARG A 150 2.24 26.56 18.06
C ARG A 150 3.50 27.32 18.45
N LYS A 151 3.41 28.03 19.58
CA LYS A 151 4.49 28.87 20.16
C LYS A 151 5.73 28.07 20.62
N ASP A 152 5.72 26.75 20.50
CA ASP A 152 6.78 25.87 21.04
C ASP A 152 7.95 25.59 20.06
N GLY A 153 8.11 26.37 18.99
CA GLY A 153 9.30 26.32 18.13
C GLY A 153 9.50 25.01 17.32
N LEU A 154 8.58 24.06 17.43
CA LEU A 154 8.57 22.82 16.65
C LEU A 154 7.94 23.08 15.27
N GLN A 155 8.84 23.39 14.32
CA GLN A 155 8.80 23.17 12.87
C GLN A 155 7.47 23.35 12.13
N ASP A 156 7.48 24.21 11.09
CA ASP A 156 6.45 24.29 10.05
C ASP A 156 5.91 22.89 9.70
N THR A 157 4.60 22.71 9.79
CA THR A 157 3.96 21.47 9.36
C THR A 157 3.98 21.44 7.84
N VAL A 158 4.67 20.44 7.30
CA VAL A 158 4.81 20.21 5.87
C VAL A 158 3.79 19.17 5.46
N PHE A 159 3.01 19.52 4.44
CA PHE A 159 2.02 18.65 3.83
C PHE A 159 2.35 18.42 2.36
N ALA A 160 2.08 17.22 1.85
CA ALA A 160 2.04 16.96 0.43
C ALA A 160 0.60 17.12 -0.08
N GLU A 161 0.40 17.87 -1.17
CA GLU A 161 -0.88 17.97 -1.85
C GLU A 161 -1.05 16.76 -2.77
N LEU A 162 -2.02 15.90 -2.46
CA LEU A 162 -2.32 14.72 -3.28
C LEU A 162 -3.40 15.04 -4.33
N ARG A 163 -4.38 15.86 -3.95
CA ARG A 163 -5.45 16.41 -4.78
C ARG A 163 -5.77 17.83 -4.31
N SER A 164 -6.52 18.58 -5.12
CA SER A 164 -6.89 19.97 -4.81
C SER A 164 -7.51 20.17 -3.42
N ASN A 165 -8.27 19.18 -2.93
CA ASN A 165 -8.93 19.23 -1.62
C ASN A 165 -8.39 18.19 -0.63
N LEU A 166 -7.21 17.62 -0.89
CA LEU A 166 -6.64 16.55 -0.07
C LEU A 166 -5.13 16.72 0.11
N MET A 167 -4.73 16.86 1.36
CA MET A 167 -3.34 17.03 1.79
C MET A 167 -2.96 15.90 2.74
N VAL A 168 -1.71 15.44 2.70
CA VAL A 168 -1.19 14.37 3.56
C VAL A 168 -0.05 14.93 4.40
N SER A 169 -0.09 14.70 5.71
CA SER A 169 0.97 15.15 6.60
C SER A 169 2.26 14.37 6.37
N MET A 170 3.40 15.06 6.44
CA MET A 170 4.70 14.47 6.12
C MET A 170 5.56 14.24 7.35
N HIS A 171 5.02 13.84 8.50
CA HIS A 171 5.81 13.74 9.73
C HIS A 171 6.85 12.60 9.73
N ASP A 172 6.51 11.48 9.10
CA ASP A 172 7.31 10.26 9.07
C ASP A 172 7.21 9.66 7.67
N GLU A 173 8.33 9.24 7.09
CA GLU A 173 8.38 8.71 5.72
C GLU A 173 7.54 7.44 5.58
N ARG A 174 7.61 6.54 6.56
CA ARG A 174 6.91 5.26 6.53
C ARG A 174 5.40 5.46 6.66
N LEU A 175 4.95 6.38 7.51
CA LEU A 175 3.54 6.74 7.63
C LEU A 175 3.03 7.49 6.39
N PHE A 176 3.86 8.33 5.77
CA PHE A 176 3.51 8.99 4.53
C PHE A 176 3.30 7.97 3.40
N ARG A 177 4.24 7.03 3.21
CA ARG A 177 4.11 5.95 2.20
C ARG A 177 2.87 5.11 2.43
N GLU A 178 2.60 4.75 3.69
CA GLU A 178 1.37 4.06 4.06
C GLU A 178 0.12 4.89 3.74
N ALA A 179 0.13 6.21 3.98
CA ALA A 179 -0.98 7.09 3.63
C ALA A 179 -1.24 7.12 2.13
N ILE A 180 -0.20 7.29 1.32
CA ILE A 180 -0.30 7.25 -0.14
C ILE A 180 -0.82 5.89 -0.61
N TRP A 181 -0.30 4.80 -0.06
CA TRP A 181 -0.77 3.45 -0.37
C TRP A 181 -2.27 3.30 -0.09
N GLN A 182 -2.74 3.65 1.11
CA GLN A 182 -4.17 3.59 1.48
C GLN A 182 -5.04 4.47 0.59
N LEU A 183 -4.60 5.71 0.32
CA LEU A 183 -5.34 6.67 -0.50
C LEU A 183 -5.40 6.24 -1.96
N SER A 184 -4.39 5.54 -2.46
CA SER A 184 -4.36 5.00 -3.82
C SER A 184 -5.24 3.77 -4.03
N ARG A 185 -5.76 3.16 -2.95
CA ARG A 185 -6.53 1.93 -3.05
C ARG A 185 -7.79 2.14 -3.90
N PRO A 186 -8.10 1.20 -4.80
CA PRO A 186 -9.33 1.28 -5.59
C PRO A 186 -10.54 1.11 -4.67
N LEU A 187 -11.50 2.02 -4.79
CA LEU A 187 -12.81 1.88 -4.20
C LEU A 187 -13.71 1.18 -5.19
N SER A 188 -13.91 -0.12 -5.00
CA SER A 188 -14.92 -0.83 -5.75
C SER A 188 -16.26 -0.74 -5.02
N THR A 189 -17.25 -0.17 -5.69
CA THR A 189 -18.64 -0.07 -5.22
C THR A 189 -19.24 -1.44 -4.91
N SER A 190 -18.73 -2.52 -5.50
CA SER A 190 -19.15 -3.89 -5.22
C SER A 190 -18.72 -4.40 -3.84
N TYR A 191 -17.80 -3.73 -3.16
CA TYR A 191 -17.28 -4.12 -1.85
C TYR A 191 -17.51 -3.05 -0.78
N LEU A 192 -18.27 -1.99 -1.09
CA LEU A 192 -18.60 -0.94 -0.15
C LEU A 192 -20.04 -1.09 0.32
N ARG A 193 -20.25 -1.02 1.63
CA ARG A 193 -21.59 -1.08 2.24
C ARG A 193 -21.81 0.08 3.17
N VAL A 194 -22.88 0.82 2.93
CA VAL A 194 -23.36 1.83 3.87
C VAL A 194 -24.25 1.11 4.88
N LEU A 195 -23.89 1.18 6.16
CA LEU A 195 -24.61 0.54 7.25
C LEU A 195 -25.41 1.58 8.03
N ALA A 196 -26.66 1.25 8.35
CA ALA A 196 -27.50 1.97 9.30
C ALA A 196 -27.82 1.07 10.50
N LEU A 197 -27.60 1.60 11.70
CA LEU A 197 -27.91 0.98 12.98
C LEU A 197 -29.39 1.27 13.29
N GLU A 198 -30.24 0.25 13.18
CA GLU A 198 -31.69 0.38 13.37
C GLU A 198 -32.21 -0.63 14.38
N ALA A 199 -33.18 -0.21 15.21
CA ALA A 199 -33.84 -1.08 16.16
C ALA A 199 -34.65 -2.18 15.46
N GLY A 200 -34.38 -3.44 15.79
CA GLY A 200 -35.01 -4.58 15.13
C GLY A 200 -34.50 -4.84 13.71
N GLY A 201 -33.33 -4.29 13.35
CA GLY A 201 -32.59 -4.71 12.15
C GLY A 201 -32.20 -6.19 12.22
N PRO A 202 -31.80 -6.80 11.10
CA PRO A 202 -31.32 -8.17 11.10
C PRO A 202 -30.05 -8.31 11.97
N ASP A 203 -29.82 -9.50 12.52
CA ASP A 203 -28.62 -9.80 13.31
C ASP A 203 -27.39 -10.17 12.46
N ARG A 204 -27.57 -10.30 11.15
CA ARG A 204 -26.53 -10.75 10.21
C ARG A 204 -26.57 -9.93 8.93
N LEU A 205 -25.39 -9.61 8.42
CA LEU A 205 -25.23 -9.04 7.08
C LEU A 205 -25.11 -10.16 6.06
N ALA A 206 -25.84 -10.05 4.95
CA ALA A 206 -25.69 -10.95 3.83
C ALA A 206 -24.31 -10.76 3.16
N ALA A 207 -23.65 -11.82 2.69
CA ALA A 207 -22.34 -11.70 2.06
C ALA A 207 -22.35 -10.93 0.73
N VAL A 208 -23.50 -10.88 0.05
CA VAL A 208 -23.69 -10.17 -1.22
C VAL A 208 -24.26 -8.77 -0.96
N PRO A 209 -23.66 -7.69 -1.50
CA PRO A 209 -24.19 -6.35 -1.34
C PRO A 209 -25.51 -6.19 -2.08
N ARG A 210 -26.40 -5.37 -1.51
CA ARG A 210 -27.70 -5.07 -2.09
C ARG A 210 -27.60 -3.81 -2.94
N PHE A 211 -28.11 -3.88 -4.16
CA PHE A 211 -28.18 -2.75 -5.07
C PHE A 211 -29.63 -2.46 -5.42
N ASP A 212 -29.93 -1.18 -5.63
CA ASP A 212 -31.19 -0.78 -6.23
C ASP A 212 -31.21 -1.25 -7.70
N PRO A 213 -32.19 -2.07 -8.12
CA PRO A 213 -32.27 -2.56 -9.49
C PRO A 213 -32.42 -1.44 -10.53
N ALA A 214 -32.97 -0.28 -10.16
CA ALA A 214 -33.19 0.84 -11.09
C ALA A 214 -31.94 1.73 -11.23
N THR A 215 -31.37 2.16 -10.10
CA THR A 215 -30.24 3.11 -10.09
C THR A 215 -28.87 2.43 -10.07
N LYS A 216 -28.83 1.11 -9.80
CA LYS A 216 -27.61 0.34 -9.45
C LYS A 216 -26.82 0.96 -8.30
N GLY A 217 -27.44 1.84 -7.51
CA GLY A 217 -26.85 2.42 -6.31
C GLY A 217 -26.75 1.39 -5.20
N ALA A 218 -25.71 1.50 -4.36
CA ALA A 218 -25.59 0.69 -3.16
C ALA A 218 -26.74 1.04 -2.20
N LEU A 219 -27.50 0.04 -1.77
CA LEU A 219 -28.54 0.23 -0.77
C LEU A 219 -27.92 0.30 0.63
N VAL A 220 -28.56 1.07 1.51
CA VAL A 220 -28.18 1.10 2.93
C VAL A 220 -28.63 -0.19 3.59
N ASP A 221 -27.69 -0.96 4.10
CA ASP A 221 -27.94 -2.18 4.86
C ASP A 221 -28.26 -1.82 6.31
N ARG A 222 -29.38 -2.33 6.82
CA ARG A 222 -29.81 -2.13 8.20
C ARG A 222 -29.26 -3.25 9.07
N ILE A 223 -28.83 -2.94 10.29
CA ILE A 223 -28.30 -3.92 11.24
C ILE A 223 -28.70 -3.56 12.67
N ASP A 224 -29.01 -4.58 13.49
CA ASP A 224 -29.15 -4.35 14.94
C ASP A 224 -27.79 -3.94 15.53
N PRO A 225 -27.69 -2.78 16.20
CA PRO A 225 -26.44 -2.30 16.79
C PRO A 225 -25.79 -3.30 17.77
N ASN A 226 -26.57 -4.08 18.52
CA ASN A 226 -26.04 -5.07 19.46
C ASN A 226 -25.38 -6.26 18.73
N SER A 227 -25.84 -6.54 17.52
CA SER A 227 -25.34 -7.63 16.67
C SER A 227 -24.25 -7.17 15.71
N LEU A 228 -23.96 -5.87 15.62
CA LEU A 228 -23.01 -5.29 14.66
C LEU A 228 -21.66 -6.01 14.67
N GLY A 229 -21.04 -6.18 15.84
CA GLY A 229 -19.72 -6.82 15.95
C GLY A 229 -19.69 -8.25 15.38
N ALA A 230 -20.72 -9.05 15.65
CA ALA A 230 -20.84 -10.40 15.11
C ALA A 230 -21.19 -10.37 13.60
N ALA A 231 -22.04 -9.43 13.18
CA ALA A 231 -22.52 -9.32 11.81
C ALA A 231 -21.42 -8.93 10.81
N LEU A 232 -20.36 -8.23 11.25
CA LEU A 232 -19.20 -7.89 10.40
C LEU A 232 -18.53 -9.13 9.79
N SER A 233 -18.59 -10.28 10.47
CA SER A 233 -18.08 -11.55 9.92
C SER A 233 -18.74 -11.95 8.59
N GLY A 234 -19.98 -11.54 8.35
CA GLY A 234 -20.71 -11.79 7.11
C GLY A 234 -20.19 -11.02 5.90
N ILE A 235 -19.40 -9.98 6.10
CA ILE A 235 -18.88 -9.10 5.05
C ILE A 235 -17.35 -9.06 5.01
N ARG A 236 -16.70 -10.17 5.37
CA ARG A 236 -15.24 -10.32 5.35
C ARG A 236 -14.63 -9.85 4.03
N GLY A 237 -13.58 -9.03 4.11
CA GLY A 237 -12.88 -8.45 2.95
C GLY A 237 -13.60 -7.26 2.30
N GLN A 238 -14.75 -6.84 2.83
CA GLN A 238 -15.51 -5.67 2.35
C GLN A 238 -15.20 -4.43 3.21
N THR A 239 -15.71 -3.28 2.78
CA THR A 239 -15.62 -2.00 3.48
C THR A 239 -16.99 -1.62 4.01
N ALA A 240 -17.11 -1.48 5.33
CA ALA A 240 -18.30 -0.98 6.00
C ALA A 240 -18.16 0.54 6.21
N VAL A 241 -19.17 1.31 5.80
CA VAL A 241 -19.28 2.74 6.00
C VAL A 241 -20.38 3.01 7.01
N LEU A 242 -20.02 3.66 8.12
CA LEU A 242 -20.93 4.08 9.18
C LEU A 242 -20.89 5.60 9.29
N THR A 243 -22.04 6.21 9.53
CA THR A 243 -22.11 7.62 9.94
C THR A 243 -22.55 7.68 11.39
N ALA A 244 -21.84 8.46 12.21
CA ALA A 244 -22.18 8.61 13.62
C ALA A 244 -21.50 9.84 14.24
N ARG A 245 -21.98 10.22 15.43
CA ARG A 245 -21.28 11.17 16.29
C ARG A 245 -20.28 10.40 17.15
N VAL A 246 -19.01 10.78 17.12
CA VAL A 246 -17.96 10.12 17.91
C VAL A 246 -17.57 11.03 19.08
N GLU A 247 -17.80 10.57 20.30
CA GLU A 247 -17.49 11.30 21.53
C GLU A 247 -16.83 10.37 22.54
N ALA A 248 -15.66 10.76 23.07
CA ALA A 248 -14.95 10.00 24.10
C ALA A 248 -14.77 8.49 23.79
N GLY A 249 -14.51 8.16 22.53
CA GLY A 249 -14.36 6.76 22.08
C GLY A 249 -15.67 5.96 21.99
N GLN A 250 -16.80 6.65 22.03
CA GLN A 250 -18.13 6.06 21.85
C GLN A 250 -18.74 6.52 20.53
N LEU A 251 -19.29 5.58 19.78
CA LEU A 251 -20.10 5.82 18.60
C LEU A 251 -21.54 6.06 19.06
N ARG A 252 -22.01 7.30 18.95
CA ARG A 252 -23.37 7.69 19.30
C ARG A 252 -24.27 7.73 18.08
N PHE A 253 -25.44 7.14 18.23
CA PHE A 253 -26.43 6.99 17.15
C PHE A 253 -27.85 7.01 17.71
N VAL A 254 -28.82 7.28 16.85
CA VAL A 254 -30.24 7.21 17.20
C VAL A 254 -30.76 5.79 17.04
N TYR A 255 -31.28 5.21 18.12
CA TYR A 255 -31.93 3.91 18.18
C TYR A 255 -33.43 4.10 18.49
N GLY A 256 -34.27 4.00 17.46
CA GLY A 256 -35.68 4.36 17.56
C GLY A 256 -35.85 5.86 17.83
N THR A 257 -36.29 6.22 19.03
CA THR A 257 -36.39 7.61 19.51
C THR A 257 -35.32 8.00 20.51
N SER A 258 -34.48 7.05 20.94
CA SER A 258 -33.47 7.25 21.99
C SER A 258 -32.05 7.28 21.42
N GLU A 259 -31.20 8.15 21.95
CA GLU A 259 -29.77 8.11 21.64
C GLU A 259 -29.12 6.95 22.41
N ARG A 260 -28.34 6.12 21.70
CA ARG A 260 -27.53 5.05 22.29
C ARG A 260 -26.07 5.22 21.87
N SER A 261 -25.20 4.53 22.61
CA SER A 261 -23.76 4.52 22.35
C SER A 261 -23.23 3.10 22.25
N LEU A 262 -22.23 2.91 21.41
CA LEU A 262 -21.44 1.69 21.30
C LEU A 262 -19.95 2.02 21.44
N PRO A 263 -19.16 1.20 22.17
CA PRO A 263 -17.73 1.41 22.26
C PRO A 263 -17.06 1.27 20.89
N LEU A 264 -16.39 2.33 20.42
CA LEU A 264 -15.73 2.34 19.12
C LEU A 264 -14.66 1.24 19.02
N ALA A 265 -13.90 1.05 20.10
CA ALA A 265 -12.85 0.03 20.17
C ALA A 265 -13.38 -1.40 20.00
N GLU A 266 -14.63 -1.68 20.37
CA GLU A 266 -15.23 -3.01 20.16
C GLU A 266 -15.56 -3.24 18.68
N ILE A 267 -16.11 -2.23 18.02
CA ILE A 267 -16.41 -2.28 16.58
C ILE A 267 -15.12 -2.41 15.77
N GLU A 268 -14.10 -1.62 16.10
CA GLU A 268 -12.78 -1.71 15.46
C GLU A 268 -12.13 -3.08 15.66
N ARG A 269 -12.21 -3.64 16.87
CA ARG A 269 -11.70 -4.98 17.17
C ARG A 269 -12.45 -6.05 16.41
N ALA A 270 -13.78 -5.94 16.29
CA ALA A 270 -14.61 -6.87 15.52
C ALA A 270 -14.30 -6.80 14.02
N ALA A 271 -14.15 -5.59 13.47
CA ALA A 271 -13.74 -5.37 12.09
C ALA A 271 -12.34 -5.93 11.82
N ALA A 272 -11.40 -5.72 12.76
CA ALA A 272 -10.05 -6.25 12.68
C ALA A 272 -10.02 -7.78 12.69
N GLY A 273 -10.79 -8.43 13.57
CA GLY A 273 -10.86 -9.89 13.66
C GLY A 273 -11.50 -10.56 12.44
N THR A 274 -12.22 -9.81 11.62
CA THR A 274 -12.95 -10.32 10.45
C THR A 274 -12.43 -9.76 9.12
N ASP A 275 -11.26 -9.11 9.12
CA ASP A 275 -10.65 -8.49 7.95
C ASP A 275 -11.60 -7.52 7.18
N VAL A 276 -12.47 -6.81 7.92
CA VAL A 276 -13.36 -5.79 7.36
C VAL A 276 -12.68 -4.43 7.46
N ASN A 277 -12.70 -3.63 6.38
CA ASN A 277 -12.28 -2.22 6.45
C ASN A 277 -13.44 -1.38 6.99
N LEU A 278 -13.14 -0.45 7.88
CA LEU A 278 -14.15 0.39 8.51
C LEU A 278 -13.93 1.84 8.10
N VAL A 279 -14.97 2.50 7.57
CA VAL A 279 -15.01 3.94 7.33
C VAL A 279 -16.05 4.52 8.27
N ILE A 280 -15.65 5.48 9.08
CA ILE A 280 -16.52 6.23 9.97
C ILE A 280 -16.57 7.67 9.48
N LEU A 281 -17.73 8.07 9.01
CA LEU A 281 -18.06 9.45 8.68
C LEU A 281 -18.52 10.11 9.97
N GLN A 282 -17.62 10.85 10.61
CA GLN A 282 -17.95 11.56 11.84
C GLN A 282 -18.84 12.75 11.53
N SER A 283 -19.85 12.94 12.34
CA SER A 283 -20.87 13.95 12.19
C SER A 283 -21.18 14.58 13.55
N SER A 284 -21.55 15.86 13.57
CA SER A 284 -22.09 16.50 14.77
C SER A 284 -23.47 15.95 15.16
N SER A 285 -24.21 15.39 14.20
CA SER A 285 -25.50 14.73 14.42
C SER A 285 -25.34 13.22 14.61
N PRO A 286 -26.05 12.60 15.58
CA PRO A 286 -26.11 11.14 15.74
C PRO A 286 -27.04 10.46 14.72
N ARG A 287 -27.62 11.20 13.77
CA ARG A 287 -28.49 10.65 12.72
C ARG A 287 -27.68 9.93 11.66
N GLN A 288 -28.26 8.85 11.12
CA GLN A 288 -27.60 7.97 10.16
C GLN A 288 -28.26 8.03 8.78
N PRO A 289 -27.47 7.81 7.71
CA PRO A 289 -28.01 7.76 6.36
C PRO A 289 -29.04 6.64 6.22
N GLY A 290 -30.09 6.88 5.44
CA GLY A 290 -31.21 5.95 5.28
C GLY A 290 -32.32 6.07 6.35
N GLY A 291 -32.07 6.81 7.44
CA GLY A 291 -33.13 7.24 8.37
C GLY A 291 -34.04 8.30 7.73
N ARG A 292 -35.25 8.48 8.25
CA ARG A 292 -36.14 9.59 7.83
C ARG A 292 -36.03 10.74 8.83
N ASN A 293 -35.87 11.98 8.34
CA ASN A 293 -35.98 13.16 9.20
C ASN A 293 -37.45 13.41 9.59
N TRP A 294 -37.69 14.42 10.43
CA TRP A 294 -39.04 14.82 10.87
C TRP A 294 -39.97 15.28 9.72
N LEU A 295 -39.41 15.55 8.54
CA LEU A 295 -40.11 15.86 7.28
C LEU A 295 -40.25 14.64 6.35
N TRP A 296 -39.99 13.43 6.85
CA TRP A 296 -40.02 12.17 6.09
C TRP A 296 -39.03 12.08 4.93
N GLN A 297 -38.02 12.95 4.86
CA GLN A 297 -36.95 12.90 3.86
C GLN A 297 -35.84 11.93 4.30
N THR A 298 -35.29 11.18 3.35
CA THR A 298 -34.16 10.28 3.60
C THR A 298 -32.93 11.10 3.98
N VAL A 299 -32.34 10.81 5.13
CA VAL A 299 -31.09 11.41 5.57
C VAL A 299 -29.98 10.94 4.64
N THR A 300 -29.28 11.88 4.02
CA THR A 300 -28.14 11.64 3.14
C THR A 300 -26.90 12.33 3.70
N VAL A 301 -25.72 11.77 3.43
CA VAL A 301 -24.47 12.50 3.70
C VAL A 301 -24.16 13.31 2.46
N ASP A 302 -23.95 14.61 2.63
CA ASP A 302 -23.74 15.51 1.50
C ASP A 302 -22.47 15.12 0.72
N GLY A 303 -22.59 15.02 -0.61
CA GLY A 303 -21.51 14.58 -1.49
C GLY A 303 -21.17 13.08 -1.46
N LEU A 304 -21.74 12.26 -0.56
CA LEU A 304 -21.38 10.84 -0.42
C LEU A 304 -21.67 10.02 -1.68
N ASP A 305 -22.84 10.20 -2.31
CA ASP A 305 -23.19 9.47 -3.54
C ASP A 305 -22.24 9.79 -4.70
N ASN A 306 -21.75 11.02 -4.78
CA ASN A 306 -20.75 11.43 -5.76
C ASN A 306 -19.36 10.89 -5.40
N ALA A 307 -19.01 10.87 -4.11
CA ALA A 307 -17.76 10.33 -3.61
C ALA A 307 -17.66 8.81 -3.82
N MET A 308 -18.75 8.06 -3.61
CA MET A 308 -18.80 6.60 -3.82
C MET A 308 -18.62 6.18 -5.28
N LYS A 309 -18.86 7.08 -6.25
CA LYS A 309 -18.63 6.83 -7.68
C LYS A 309 -17.16 6.96 -8.08
N ARG A 310 -16.28 7.32 -7.15
CA ARG A 310 -14.87 7.60 -7.44
C ARG A 310 -14.04 6.32 -7.45
N ALA A 311 -12.97 6.34 -8.25
CA ALA A 311 -12.14 5.17 -8.48
C ALA A 311 -11.25 4.83 -7.28
N THR A 312 -10.76 5.84 -6.55
CA THR A 312 -9.80 5.66 -5.44
C THR A 312 -10.27 6.32 -4.15
N PHE A 313 -9.71 5.91 -3.01
CA PHE A 313 -10.03 6.52 -1.72
C PHE A 313 -9.60 7.99 -1.63
N ALA A 314 -8.49 8.36 -2.29
CA ALA A 314 -8.08 9.75 -2.48
C ALA A 314 -9.15 10.57 -3.18
N ASP A 315 -9.71 10.04 -4.27
CA ASP A 315 -10.73 10.74 -5.05
C ASP A 315 -12.06 10.84 -4.30
N PHE A 316 -12.40 9.83 -3.49
CA PHE A 316 -13.53 9.87 -2.55
C PHE A 316 -13.39 11.01 -1.54
N LEU A 317 -12.26 11.10 -0.84
CA LEU A 317 -12.03 12.17 0.14
C LEU A 317 -11.96 13.54 -0.54
N ASN A 318 -11.36 13.63 -1.74
CA ASN A 318 -11.31 14.87 -2.51
C ASN A 318 -12.71 15.34 -2.94
N ALA A 319 -13.60 14.42 -3.34
CA ALA A 319 -14.98 14.75 -3.69
C ALA A 319 -15.78 15.20 -2.46
N LEU A 320 -15.57 14.57 -1.30
CA LEU A 320 -16.18 14.96 -0.03
C LEU A 320 -15.67 16.32 0.46
N GLY A 321 -14.38 16.63 0.24
CA GLY A 321 -13.83 17.95 0.55
C GLY A 321 -14.41 19.03 -0.36
N ALA A 322 -14.55 18.71 -1.64
CA ALA A 322 -15.14 19.60 -2.64
C ALA A 322 -16.59 19.99 -2.31
N SER A 323 -17.43 19.04 -1.89
CA SER A 323 -18.83 19.34 -1.52
C SER A 323 -18.93 20.27 -0.31
N ARG A 324 -17.97 20.19 0.61
CA ARG A 324 -17.86 21.10 1.76
C ARG A 324 -17.25 22.47 1.41
N GLY A 325 -16.62 22.61 0.25
CA GLY A 325 -15.84 23.80 -0.11
C GLY A 325 -14.55 23.95 0.73
N GLY A 326 -14.00 22.85 1.25
CA GLY A 326 -12.81 22.83 2.11
C GLY A 326 -11.80 21.77 1.71
N ARG A 327 -10.62 21.77 2.37
CA ARG A 327 -9.57 20.76 2.17
C ARG A 327 -9.52 19.81 3.37
N PHE A 328 -9.16 18.55 3.14
CA PHE A 328 -8.82 17.61 4.21
C PHE A 328 -7.31 17.51 4.40
N SER A 329 -6.85 17.47 5.65
CA SER A 329 -5.53 17.00 6.03
C SER A 329 -5.64 15.57 6.53
N VAL A 330 -4.83 14.69 5.96
CA VAL A 330 -4.79 13.27 6.28
C VAL A 330 -3.59 12.98 7.16
N ASP A 331 -3.87 12.35 8.30
CA ASP A 331 -2.89 11.76 9.19
C ASP A 331 -3.07 10.24 9.23
N VAL A 332 -1.97 9.51 9.33
CA VAL A 332 -2.00 8.05 9.45
C VAL A 332 -1.28 7.62 10.72
N VAL A 333 -1.93 6.72 11.46
CA VAL A 333 -1.39 6.13 12.68
C VAL A 333 -1.42 4.61 12.54
N ARG A 334 -0.38 3.96 13.03
CA ARG A 334 -0.32 2.50 13.15
C ARG A 334 -1.25 2.05 14.25
N SER A 335 -2.06 1.06 13.94
CA SER A 335 -2.93 0.39 14.91
C SER A 335 -2.43 -1.03 15.17
N ALA A 336 -2.97 -1.66 16.22
CA ALA A 336 -2.62 -3.02 16.57
C ALA A 336 -3.00 -4.01 15.46
N ALA A 337 -2.42 -5.21 15.52
CA ALA A 337 -2.75 -6.33 14.63
C ALA A 337 -2.52 -6.10 13.11
N GLY A 338 -1.53 -5.27 12.74
CA GLY A 338 -1.20 -5.04 11.33
C GLY A 338 -2.22 -4.16 10.62
N ARG A 339 -2.85 -3.23 11.35
CA ARG A 339 -3.83 -2.29 10.82
C ARG A 339 -3.33 -0.86 10.90
N THR A 340 -3.96 0.00 10.12
CA THR A 340 -3.67 1.42 10.05
C THR A 340 -4.97 2.20 10.15
N VAL A 341 -4.88 3.32 10.84
CA VAL A 341 -5.98 4.27 11.01
C VAL A 341 -5.59 5.53 10.28
N LEU A 342 -6.39 5.89 9.28
CA LEU A 342 -6.27 7.11 8.51
C LEU A 342 -7.34 8.07 8.97
N ARG A 343 -6.95 9.27 9.40
CA ARG A 343 -7.85 10.32 9.85
C ARG A 343 -7.76 11.50 8.90
N ALA A 344 -8.86 11.82 8.25
CA ALA A 344 -9.01 13.02 7.44
C ALA A 344 -9.76 14.08 8.24
N LEU A 345 -9.07 15.16 8.59
CA LEU A 345 -9.59 16.30 9.34
C LEU A 345 -9.74 17.50 8.41
N PRO A 346 -10.81 18.30 8.54
CA PRO A 346 -10.96 19.51 7.75
C PRO A 346 -9.86 20.48 8.14
N VAL A 347 -9.17 20.98 7.13
CA VAL A 347 -8.24 22.09 7.26
C VAL A 347 -9.08 23.35 7.41
N SER A 348 -9.12 23.93 8.61
CA SER A 348 -9.69 25.26 8.79
C SER A 348 -8.92 26.25 7.91
N ALA A 349 -9.62 26.85 6.95
CA ALA A 349 -9.09 27.95 6.16
C ALA A 349 -8.95 29.16 7.09
N ASP A 350 -7.72 29.42 7.53
CA ASP A 350 -7.31 30.55 8.36
C ASP A 350 -7.91 30.60 9.77
N ALA A 351 -7.02 30.78 10.75
CA ALA A 351 -7.37 31.17 12.10
C ALA A 351 -8.09 32.54 12.08
N ARG A 352 -9.42 32.52 11.97
CA ARG A 352 -10.27 33.61 12.46
C ARG A 352 -10.60 33.33 13.93
N PRO A 353 -10.59 34.35 14.81
CA PRO A 353 -10.67 34.13 16.25
C PRO A 353 -12.06 33.63 16.65
N ILE A 354 -12.08 32.54 17.42
CA ILE A 354 -13.08 32.17 18.44
C ILE A 354 -14.53 32.57 18.10
N GLY A 355 -15.13 31.78 17.22
CA GLY A 355 -16.58 31.75 16.96
C GLY A 355 -17.15 30.33 16.93
N GLY A 356 -16.52 29.37 17.62
CA GLY A 356 -16.82 27.93 17.50
C GLY A 356 -18.22 27.50 17.96
N GLN A 357 -18.95 28.32 18.73
CA GLN A 357 -20.31 27.97 19.16
C GLN A 357 -21.39 28.30 18.14
N LEU A 358 -21.14 29.21 17.18
CA LEU A 358 -22.15 29.63 16.21
C LEU A 358 -22.14 28.75 14.94
N GLU A 359 -20.96 28.21 14.58
CA GLU A 359 -20.78 27.38 13.38
C GLU A 359 -21.29 25.94 13.60
N ASP A 360 -21.07 25.38 14.80
CA ASP A 360 -21.64 24.08 15.20
C ASP A 360 -23.18 24.14 15.28
N TRP A 361 -23.74 25.24 15.81
CA TRP A 361 -25.19 25.45 15.86
C TRP A 361 -25.80 25.67 14.47
N ALA A 362 -25.13 26.41 13.57
CA ALA A 362 -25.58 26.60 12.20
C ALA A 362 -25.52 25.31 11.38
N ALA A 363 -24.50 24.47 11.56
CA ALA A 363 -24.41 23.15 10.94
C ALA A 363 -25.50 22.19 11.45
N GLU A 364 -25.83 22.23 12.75
CA GLU A 364 -26.92 21.46 13.35
C GLU A 364 -28.31 21.92 12.85
N PHE A 365 -28.52 23.24 12.73
CA PHE A 365 -29.77 23.81 12.20
C PHE A 365 -29.93 23.55 10.69
N ALA A 366 -28.85 23.69 9.91
CA ALA A 366 -28.83 23.36 8.48
C ALA A 366 -29.06 21.87 8.23
N SER A 367 -28.46 20.99 9.04
CA SER A 367 -28.69 19.53 8.99
C SER A 367 -30.12 19.15 9.34
N ALA A 368 -30.72 19.83 10.32
CA ALA A 368 -32.11 19.61 10.73
C ALA A 368 -33.14 20.04 9.67
N ILE A 369 -32.84 21.07 8.86
CA ILE A 369 -33.73 21.60 7.82
C ILE A 369 -33.53 20.89 6.47
N THR A 370 -32.30 20.57 6.10
CA THR A 370 -31.98 20.01 4.76
C THR A 370 -31.97 18.48 4.70
N GLY A 371 -31.95 17.80 5.86
CA GLY A 371 -31.79 16.34 5.91
C GLY A 371 -30.37 15.85 5.59
N ASN A 372 -29.42 16.77 5.38
CA ASN A 372 -28.03 16.45 5.08
C ASN A 372 -27.17 16.41 6.35
N VAL A 373 -26.33 15.39 6.47
CA VAL A 373 -25.35 15.28 7.55
C VAL A 373 -23.99 15.78 7.05
N LEU A 374 -23.46 16.84 7.68
CA LEU A 374 -22.14 17.37 7.37
C LEU A 374 -21.06 16.49 8.02
N THR A 375 -20.09 16.02 7.23
CA THR A 375 -18.98 15.21 7.77
C THR A 375 -17.93 16.12 8.40
N SER A 376 -17.73 15.99 9.71
CA SER A 376 -16.74 16.75 10.49
C SER A 376 -15.35 16.13 10.41
N ALA A 377 -15.24 14.82 10.27
CA ALA A 377 -14.00 14.08 10.04
C ALA A 377 -14.29 12.73 9.38
N VAL A 378 -13.30 12.16 8.70
CA VAL A 378 -13.37 10.78 8.18
C VAL A 378 -12.30 9.95 8.85
N GLU A 379 -12.69 8.85 9.45
CA GLU A 379 -11.77 7.87 10.00
C GLU A 379 -11.87 6.56 9.21
N PHE A 380 -10.75 6.10 8.66
CA PHE A 380 -10.65 4.85 7.94
C PHE A 380 -9.70 3.91 8.67
N THR A 381 -10.21 2.74 9.05
CA THR A 381 -9.42 1.68 9.69
C THR A 381 -9.31 0.50 8.74
N GLY A 382 -8.11 0.28 8.21
CA GLY A 382 -7.82 -0.75 7.20
C GLY A 382 -6.64 -1.65 7.56
N ASN A 383 -6.39 -2.67 6.73
CA ASN A 383 -5.14 -3.43 6.78
C ASN A 383 -3.98 -2.53 6.35
N SER A 384 -2.83 -2.63 7.02
CA SER A 384 -1.62 -1.94 6.56
C SER A 384 -1.14 -2.51 5.23
N GLU A 385 -0.30 -1.74 4.51
CA GLU A 385 0.36 -2.23 3.29
C GLU A 385 1.09 -3.55 3.54
N GLU A 386 1.86 -3.61 4.61
CA GLU A 386 2.63 -4.80 5.02
C GLU A 386 1.71 -6.02 5.25
N ARG A 387 0.57 -5.81 5.92
CA ARG A 387 -0.39 -6.89 6.19
C ARG A 387 -1.14 -7.30 4.92
N GLN A 388 -1.54 -6.35 4.09
CA GLN A 388 -2.25 -6.65 2.86
C GLN A 388 -1.34 -7.39 1.87
N SER A 389 -0.10 -6.93 1.71
CA SER A 389 0.91 -7.65 0.93
C SER A 389 1.11 -9.07 1.45
N GLU A 390 1.20 -9.24 2.77
CA GLU A 390 1.31 -10.57 3.37
C GLU A 390 0.10 -11.47 3.03
N LEU A 391 -1.12 -10.93 3.07
CA LEU A 391 -2.35 -11.65 2.71
C LEU A 391 -2.41 -11.98 1.21
N ASP A 392 -2.03 -11.04 0.34
CA ASP A 392 -2.08 -11.20 -1.11
C ASP A 392 -1.10 -12.27 -1.61
N HIS A 393 0.03 -12.45 -0.90
CA HIS A 393 1.01 -13.50 -1.19
C HIS A 393 0.65 -14.88 -0.61
N ARG A 394 -0.47 -15.04 0.10
CA ARG A 394 -0.88 -16.36 0.62
C ARG A 394 -1.51 -17.20 -0.48
N VAL A 395 -0.90 -18.35 -0.76
CA VAL A 395 -1.52 -19.41 -1.58
C VAL A 395 -2.49 -20.22 -0.71
N LEU A 396 -2.06 -20.57 0.50
CA LEU A 396 -2.86 -21.28 1.49
C LEU A 396 -3.39 -20.30 2.55
N PRO A 397 -4.73 -20.20 2.74
CA PRO A 397 -5.28 -19.37 3.79
C PRO A 397 -4.86 -19.88 5.18
N GLY A 398 -4.47 -18.96 6.08
CA GLY A 398 -4.12 -19.28 7.47
C GLY A 398 -2.63 -19.54 7.73
N ILE A 399 -1.81 -19.76 6.70
CA ILE A 399 -0.35 -19.88 6.85
C ILE A 399 0.30 -18.55 6.42
N PRO A 400 1.20 -17.94 7.22
CA PRO A 400 1.93 -16.74 6.81
C PRO A 400 2.65 -16.91 5.47
N SER A 401 2.57 -15.91 4.58
CA SER A 401 3.15 -16.02 3.24
C SER A 401 4.67 -16.22 3.27
N ALA A 402 5.38 -15.60 4.22
CA ALA A 402 6.81 -15.81 4.41
C ALA A 402 7.18 -17.30 4.64
N ILE A 403 6.34 -18.03 5.38
CA ILE A 403 6.54 -19.47 5.62
C ILE A 403 6.28 -20.26 4.33
N GLN A 404 5.22 -19.92 3.60
CA GLN A 404 4.90 -20.57 2.32
C GLN A 404 6.02 -20.36 1.29
N MET A 405 6.50 -19.12 1.15
CA MET A 405 7.58 -18.78 0.23
C MET A 405 8.90 -19.45 0.65
N THR A 406 9.22 -19.49 1.94
CA THR A 406 10.40 -20.21 2.45
C THR A 406 10.29 -21.71 2.16
N TYR A 407 9.11 -22.29 2.36
CA TYR A 407 8.84 -23.69 2.05
C TYR A 407 9.00 -24.00 0.56
N LEU A 408 8.42 -23.17 -0.32
CA LEU A 408 8.53 -23.31 -1.77
C LEU A 408 9.97 -23.13 -2.27
N ALA A 409 10.68 -22.13 -1.74
CA ALA A 409 12.08 -21.89 -2.05
C ALA A 409 12.94 -23.09 -1.60
N GLY A 410 12.68 -23.62 -0.41
CA GLY A 410 13.32 -24.84 0.09
C GLY A 410 13.05 -26.05 -0.80
N LEU A 411 11.79 -26.24 -1.23
CA LEU A 411 11.42 -27.33 -2.12
C LEU A 411 12.11 -27.21 -3.49
N PHE A 412 12.11 -26.01 -4.07
CA PHE A 412 12.80 -25.72 -5.34
C PHE A 412 14.31 -25.94 -5.23
N ALA A 413 14.95 -25.42 -4.19
CA ALA A 413 16.37 -25.67 -3.91
C ALA A 413 16.64 -27.18 -3.72
N GLY A 414 15.74 -27.90 -3.05
CA GLY A 414 15.82 -29.34 -2.88
C GLY A 414 15.76 -30.12 -4.18
N ILE A 415 14.97 -29.66 -5.16
CA ILE A 415 14.95 -30.22 -6.52
C ILE A 415 16.30 -29.99 -7.23
N LEU A 416 16.86 -28.77 -7.13
CA LEU A 416 18.18 -28.48 -7.72
C LEU A 416 19.31 -29.28 -7.05
N GLY A 417 19.19 -29.54 -5.75
CA GLY A 417 20.12 -30.35 -4.94
C GLY A 417 19.74 -31.82 -4.79
N LEU A 418 18.83 -32.36 -5.63
CA LEU A 418 18.14 -33.62 -5.36
C LEU A 418 19.08 -34.81 -5.13
N GLY A 419 20.21 -34.86 -5.82
CA GLY A 419 21.20 -35.91 -5.64
C GLY A 419 21.72 -35.97 -4.19
N VAL A 420 22.16 -34.83 -3.67
CA VAL A 420 22.68 -34.68 -2.30
C VAL A 420 21.58 -34.95 -1.28
N VAL A 421 20.41 -34.34 -1.46
CA VAL A 421 19.30 -34.46 -0.51
C VAL A 421 18.79 -35.90 -0.45
N ARG A 422 18.69 -36.59 -1.58
CA ARG A 422 18.28 -38.00 -1.63
C ARG A 422 19.28 -38.91 -0.92
N ASP A 423 20.58 -38.63 -1.04
CA ASP A 423 21.61 -39.41 -0.35
C ASP A 423 21.55 -39.21 1.17
N TRP A 424 21.27 -37.99 1.64
CA TRP A 424 21.00 -37.73 3.05
C TRP A 424 19.74 -38.47 3.53
N TRP A 425 18.65 -38.41 2.76
CA TRP A 425 17.42 -39.10 3.10
C TRP A 425 17.59 -40.61 3.23
N ARG A 426 18.35 -41.24 2.31
CA ARG A 426 18.62 -42.68 2.36
C ARG A 426 19.41 -43.11 3.60
N ARG A 427 20.24 -42.22 4.15
CA ARG A 427 20.97 -42.47 5.39
C ARG A 427 20.06 -42.36 6.61
N LEU A 428 19.14 -41.39 6.60
CA LEU A 428 18.19 -41.18 7.69
C LEU A 428 17.10 -42.25 7.71
N TRP A 429 16.57 -42.59 6.54
CA TRP A 429 15.49 -43.56 6.36
C TRP A 429 15.85 -44.55 5.23
N PRO A 430 16.42 -45.72 5.56
CA PRO A 430 16.80 -46.76 4.59
C PRO A 430 15.60 -47.33 3.82
N ALA A 431 15.85 -47.90 2.63
CA ALA A 431 14.78 -48.40 1.75
C ALA A 431 13.97 -49.54 2.40
N GLU A 432 12.65 -49.50 2.22
CA GLU A 432 11.73 -50.53 2.73
C GLU A 432 12.02 -51.88 2.08
N ILE A 433 12.13 -52.92 2.90
CA ILE A 433 12.37 -54.29 2.44
C ILE A 433 11.02 -54.97 2.26
N ARG A 434 10.79 -55.55 1.07
CA ARG A 434 9.51 -56.17 0.71
C ARG A 434 9.07 -57.27 1.69
N LYS A 435 10.03 -57.98 2.29
CA LYS A 435 9.83 -59.12 3.19
C LYS A 435 9.20 -58.74 4.53
N ASP A 436 9.30 -57.48 4.94
CA ASP A 436 8.81 -56.99 6.24
C ASP A 436 7.28 -56.75 6.23
N TYR A 437 6.64 -56.91 5.07
CA TYR A 437 5.23 -56.61 4.87
C TYR A 437 4.45 -57.86 4.46
N SER A 438 3.31 -58.09 5.13
CA SER A 438 2.42 -59.23 4.89
C SER A 438 1.79 -59.25 3.48
N GLY A 439 1.69 -58.09 2.80
CA GLY A 439 1.02 -57.97 1.51
C GLY A 439 1.57 -56.85 0.63
N ALA A 440 1.32 -56.92 -0.68
CA ALA A 440 1.82 -55.94 -1.68
C ALA A 440 1.32 -54.53 -1.38
N PHE A 441 0.06 -54.43 -0.99
CA PHE A 441 -0.57 -53.20 -0.59
C PHE A 441 0.19 -52.49 0.54
N GLY A 442 0.53 -53.19 1.62
CA GLY A 442 1.25 -52.61 2.77
C GLY A 442 2.62 -52.05 2.39
N TYR A 443 3.37 -52.77 1.56
CA TYR A 443 4.66 -52.31 1.05
C TYR A 443 4.53 -51.04 0.19
N HIS A 444 3.54 -51.00 -0.72
CA HIS A 444 3.31 -49.83 -1.56
C HIS A 444 2.80 -48.64 -0.75
N ALA A 445 1.93 -48.86 0.24
CA ALA A 445 1.45 -47.82 1.14
C ALA A 445 2.60 -47.21 1.96
N ALA A 446 3.47 -48.03 2.54
CA ALA A 446 4.65 -47.56 3.27
C ALA A 446 5.62 -46.80 2.36
N ARG A 447 5.88 -47.31 1.15
CA ARG A 447 6.72 -46.63 0.16
C ARG A 447 6.13 -45.28 -0.27
N ALA A 448 4.82 -45.19 -0.45
CA ALA A 448 4.12 -43.94 -0.77
C ALA A 448 4.20 -42.95 0.40
N ALA A 449 3.92 -43.39 1.63
CA ALA A 449 4.04 -42.57 2.83
C ALA A 449 5.45 -42.01 3.00
N LYS A 450 6.47 -42.84 2.75
CA LYS A 450 7.87 -42.41 2.80
C LYS A 450 8.22 -41.42 1.69
N LEU A 451 7.69 -41.60 0.48
CA LEU A 451 7.88 -40.66 -0.62
C LEU A 451 7.22 -39.31 -0.30
N LEU A 452 6.03 -39.32 0.31
CA LEU A 452 5.34 -38.13 0.79
C LEU A 452 6.11 -37.44 1.91
N ALA A 453 6.63 -38.19 2.90
CA ALA A 453 7.46 -37.63 3.96
C ALA A 453 8.74 -36.99 3.39
N PHE A 454 9.36 -37.64 2.40
CA PHE A 454 10.50 -37.07 1.69
C PHE A 454 10.12 -35.75 1.00
N GLY A 455 9.07 -35.74 0.18
CA GLY A 455 8.69 -34.58 -0.63
C GLY A 455 8.12 -33.42 0.18
N LEU A 456 7.27 -33.70 1.18
CA LEU A 456 6.52 -32.69 1.92
C LEU A 456 7.22 -32.18 3.18
N LEU A 457 8.09 -32.99 3.81
CA LEU A 457 8.73 -32.62 5.07
C LEU A 457 10.24 -32.46 4.91
N PHE A 458 10.91 -33.45 4.34
CA PHE A 458 12.37 -33.46 4.30
C PHE A 458 12.94 -32.55 3.21
N LEU A 459 12.39 -32.61 2.00
CA LEU A 459 12.89 -31.86 0.85
C LEU A 459 12.85 -30.34 1.05
N PRO A 460 11.78 -29.73 1.60
CA PRO A 460 11.75 -28.28 1.86
C PRO A 460 12.76 -27.86 2.93
N LEU A 461 12.98 -28.69 3.95
CA LEU A 461 13.90 -28.40 5.05
C LEU A 461 15.36 -28.57 4.64
N ALA A 462 15.69 -29.66 3.94
CA ALA A 462 17.04 -30.01 3.52
C ALA A 462 17.44 -29.39 2.17
N GLY A 463 16.52 -28.71 1.48
CA GLY A 463 16.73 -28.28 0.12
C GLY A 463 17.78 -27.19 -0.04
N VAL A 464 17.72 -26.15 0.78
CA VAL A 464 18.73 -25.07 0.81
C VAL A 464 20.15 -25.61 1.08
N PRO A 465 20.41 -26.39 2.15
CA PRO A 465 21.75 -26.93 2.38
C PRO A 465 22.17 -27.95 1.31
N GLY A 466 21.24 -28.73 0.76
CA GLY A 466 21.50 -29.66 -0.34
C GLY A 466 21.94 -28.96 -1.62
N PHE A 467 21.25 -27.87 -1.98
CA PHE A 467 21.61 -27.02 -3.11
C PHE A 467 22.99 -26.37 -2.91
N ALA A 468 23.23 -25.76 -1.75
CA ALA A 468 24.50 -25.12 -1.43
C ALA A 468 25.68 -26.10 -1.56
N LYS A 469 25.53 -27.33 -1.04
CA LYS A 469 26.53 -28.38 -1.20
C LYS A 469 26.73 -28.79 -2.66
N THR A 470 25.65 -28.84 -3.44
CA THR A 470 25.73 -29.17 -4.88
C THR A 470 26.51 -28.09 -5.64
N VAL A 471 26.24 -26.81 -5.38
CA VAL A 471 27.00 -25.68 -5.95
C VAL A 471 28.47 -25.76 -5.55
N MET A 472 28.78 -26.03 -4.28
CA MET A 472 30.15 -26.17 -3.81
C MET A 472 30.88 -27.33 -4.49
N GLN A 473 30.21 -28.46 -4.70
CA GLN A 473 30.77 -29.60 -5.45
C GLN A 473 31.01 -29.25 -6.93
N GLN A 474 30.13 -28.48 -7.57
CA GLN A 474 30.31 -28.04 -8.95
C GLN A 474 31.47 -27.04 -9.07
N LEU A 475 31.58 -26.06 -8.17
CA LEU A 475 32.69 -25.14 -8.12
C LEU A 475 34.02 -25.87 -7.89
N TRP A 476 34.05 -26.83 -6.96
CA TRP A 476 35.24 -27.65 -6.72
C TRP A 476 35.65 -28.46 -7.95
N ARG A 477 34.68 -29.03 -8.66
CA ARG A 477 34.93 -29.74 -9.93
C ARG A 477 35.47 -28.79 -10.99
N ALA A 478 34.93 -27.58 -11.13
CA ALA A 478 35.43 -26.59 -12.07
C ALA A 478 36.87 -26.16 -11.76
N ILE A 479 37.21 -25.95 -10.48
CA ILE A 479 38.56 -25.61 -10.04
C ILE A 479 39.56 -26.76 -10.26
N THR A 480 39.13 -28.00 -10.03
CA THR A 480 40.01 -29.18 -10.17
C THR A 480 40.06 -29.74 -11.59
N TRP A 481 39.15 -29.35 -12.47
CA TRP A 481 39.08 -29.80 -13.86
C TRP A 481 40.37 -29.60 -14.65
N PRO A 482 41.10 -28.45 -14.55
CA PRO A 482 42.39 -28.28 -15.21
C PRO A 482 43.42 -29.34 -14.80
N ASN A 483 43.43 -29.76 -13.53
CA ASN A 483 44.36 -30.79 -13.05
C ASN A 483 44.03 -32.17 -13.65
N TYR A 484 42.74 -32.50 -13.74
CA TYR A 484 42.30 -33.73 -14.41
C TYR A 484 42.60 -33.70 -15.92
N ALA A 485 42.38 -32.55 -16.58
CA ALA A 485 42.70 -32.37 -17.99
C ALA A 485 44.21 -32.51 -18.26
N MET A 486 45.05 -31.91 -17.41
CA MET A 486 46.51 -32.06 -17.50
C MET A 486 46.96 -33.51 -17.33
N ARG A 487 46.41 -34.24 -16.34
CA ARG A 487 46.72 -35.67 -16.16
C ARG A 487 46.33 -36.51 -17.38
N TRP A 488 45.13 -36.27 -17.92
CA TRP A 488 44.65 -36.96 -19.11
C TRP A 488 45.52 -36.68 -20.34
N ILE A 489 45.97 -35.42 -20.53
CA ILE A 489 46.91 -35.06 -21.60
C ILE A 489 48.24 -35.81 -21.43
N VAL A 490 48.81 -35.81 -20.22
CA VAL A 490 50.08 -36.50 -19.92
C VAL A 490 49.99 -38.00 -20.18
N GLU A 491 48.93 -38.67 -19.70
CA GLU A 491 48.72 -40.10 -19.93
C GLU A 491 48.62 -40.44 -21.43
N ARG A 492 47.96 -39.57 -22.21
CA ARG A 492 47.81 -39.77 -23.66
C ARG A 492 49.13 -39.54 -24.42
N PHE A 493 49.95 -38.59 -24.00
CA PHE A 493 51.29 -38.37 -24.58
C PHE A 493 52.29 -39.46 -24.22
N VAL A 494 52.20 -40.04 -23.02
CA VAL A 494 53.07 -41.16 -22.62
C VAL A 494 52.73 -42.43 -23.40
N HIS A 495 51.44 -42.73 -23.61
CA HIS A 495 51.03 -43.88 -24.41
C HIS A 495 51.37 -43.74 -25.91
N SER A 496 51.30 -42.53 -26.49
CA SER A 496 51.70 -42.33 -27.89
C SER A 496 53.21 -42.45 -28.12
N ARG A 497 54.03 -42.12 -27.11
CA ARG A 497 55.49 -42.27 -27.19
C ARG A 497 55.94 -43.74 -27.20
N ASN A 498 55.25 -44.60 -26.45
CA ASN A 498 55.58 -46.03 -26.37
C ASN A 498 55.20 -46.84 -27.62
N HIS A 499 54.30 -46.33 -28.47
CA HIS A 499 53.93 -46.96 -29.74
C HIS A 499 54.74 -46.47 -30.94
N ALA A 500 55.56 -45.43 -30.80
CA ALA A 500 56.43 -44.92 -31.86
C ALA A 500 57.86 -45.49 -31.83
N SER A 501 58.18 -46.34 -30.85
CA SER A 501 59.51 -46.95 -30.65
C SER A 501 59.54 -48.47 -30.89
N GLY A 502 58.53 -49.02 -31.57
CA GLY A 502 58.53 -50.37 -32.12
C GLY A 502 58.18 -50.29 -33.60
#